data_AF-A0A357LB46-F1
#
_entry.id   AF-A0A357LB46-F1
#
_cell.length_a   1.000
_cell.length_b   1.000
_cell.length_c   1.000
_cell.angle_alpha   90.00
_cell.angle_beta   90.00
_cell.angle_gamma   90.00
#
_symmetry.space_group_name_H-M   'P 1'
#
loop_
_entity.id
_entity.type
_entity.pdbx_description
1 polymer ?
#
loop_
_entity_poly.entity_id
_entity_poly.type
_entity_poly.pdbx_seq_one_letter_code
_entity_poly.pdbx_strand_id
1 'polypeptide(L)'
;GDQCDNCGTLLDPVELKDPYSSISGSRNLEVRETKHLYLLQSKMQKPIADWIATKDGWPHLTKAIAGKWIKEGLQDRSITRDLYWGVPVAYEGKPRPGFENKVFYVWF
;
A
#
# COMPACT_ATOMS: atom_id res chain seq x y z
N GLY A 1 -11.87 5.58 -0.25
CA GLY A 1 -11.14 6.36 -1.29
C GLY A 1 -10.28 5.45 -2.14
N ASP A 2 -9.72 4.44 -1.50
CA ASP A 2 -8.96 3.32 -2.05
C ASP A 2 -9.81 2.04 -2.25
N GLN A 3 -10.99 1.95 -1.64
CA GLN A 3 -11.95 0.87 -1.84
C GLN A 3 -13.39 1.41 -1.90
N CYS A 4 -14.22 0.79 -2.73
CA CYS A 4 -15.67 0.97 -2.75
C CYS A 4 -16.35 -0.06 -1.85
N ASP A 5 -17.07 0.38 -0.81
CA ASP A 5 -17.75 -0.55 0.11
C ASP A 5 -18.93 -1.28 -0.54
N ASN A 6 -19.54 -0.72 -1.59
CA ASN A 6 -20.68 -1.33 -2.29
C ASN A 6 -20.29 -2.53 -3.16
N CYS A 7 -19.13 -2.48 -3.83
CA CYS A 7 -18.70 -3.54 -4.76
C CYS A 7 -17.33 -4.16 -4.44
N GLY A 8 -16.64 -3.69 -3.40
CA GLY A 8 -15.33 -4.19 -2.98
C GLY A 8 -14.17 -3.85 -3.93
N THR A 9 -14.41 -3.06 -4.98
CA THR A 9 -13.39 -2.68 -5.95
C THR A 9 -12.39 -1.72 -5.31
N LEU A 10 -11.10 -1.98 -5.50
CA LEU A 10 -10.04 -1.02 -5.14
C LEU A 10 -9.98 0.09 -6.20
N LEU A 11 -9.91 1.33 -5.75
CA LEU A 11 -9.95 2.53 -6.61
C LEU A 11 -8.68 3.35 -6.41
N ASP A 12 -8.22 4.01 -7.47
CA ASP A 12 -7.35 5.16 -7.27
C ASP A 12 -8.21 6.38 -6.92
N PRO A 13 -7.88 7.18 -5.88
CA PRO A 13 -8.61 8.41 -5.57
C PRO A 13 -8.82 9.34 -6.77
N VAL A 14 -7.93 9.33 -7.77
CA VAL A 14 -8.11 10.15 -9.00
C VAL A 14 -9.20 9.62 -9.94
N GLU A 15 -9.64 8.37 -9.78
CA GLU A 15 -10.72 7.75 -10.56
C GLU A 15 -12.12 8.02 -9.97
N LEU A 16 -12.18 8.62 -8.78
CA LEU A 16 -13.44 8.97 -8.13
C LEU A 16 -14.19 10.00 -8.98
N LYS A 17 -15.49 9.74 -9.19
CA LYS A 17 -16.41 10.72 -9.76
C LYS A 17 -16.85 11.70 -8.67
N ASP A 18 -16.85 13.00 -8.98
CA ASP A 18 -17.18 14.10 -8.05
C ASP A 18 -16.48 14.00 -6.67
N PRO A 19 -15.14 13.94 -6.63
CA PRO A 19 -14.41 13.80 -5.37
C PRO A 19 -14.55 15.07 -4.52
N TYR A 20 -14.55 14.90 -3.20
CA TYR A 20 -14.53 16.00 -2.24
C TYR A 20 -13.60 15.67 -1.07
N SER A 21 -13.05 16.72 -0.44
CA SER A 21 -12.23 16.56 0.76
C SER A 21 -13.10 16.13 1.93
N SER A 22 -12.79 14.99 2.56
CA SER A 22 -13.47 14.56 3.80
C SER A 22 -13.19 15.46 5.00
N ILE A 23 -12.15 16.30 4.94
CA ILE A 23 -11.77 17.21 6.02
C ILE A 23 -12.52 18.55 5.90
N SER A 24 -12.54 19.15 4.71
CA SER A 24 -13.10 20.50 4.50
C SER A 24 -14.43 20.53 3.73
N GLY A 25 -14.84 19.42 3.11
CA GLY A 25 -15.97 19.38 2.18
C GLY A 25 -15.70 20.05 0.82
N SER A 26 -14.51 20.61 0.61
CA SER A 26 -14.15 21.29 -0.63
C SER A 26 -14.13 20.34 -1.82
N ARG A 27 -14.63 20.82 -2.96
CA ARG A 27 -14.52 20.18 -4.28
C ARG A 27 -13.40 20.76 -5.13
N ASN A 28 -12.75 21.83 -4.66
CA ASN A 28 -11.57 22.37 -5.32
C ASN A 28 -10.35 21.52 -4.92
N LEU A 29 -10.20 20.38 -5.60
CA LEU A 29 -9.12 19.42 -5.40
C LEU A 29 -8.10 19.56 -6.53
N GLU A 30 -6.83 19.44 -6.19
CA GLU A 30 -5.72 19.50 -7.14
C GLU A 30 -4.97 18.16 -7.15
N VAL A 31 -4.70 17.64 -8.34
CA VAL A 31 -3.77 16.51 -8.50
C VAL A 31 -2.36 17.06 -8.46
N ARG A 32 -1.54 16.53 -7.53
CA ARG A 32 -0.16 16.94 -7.36
C ARG A 32 0.75 15.72 -7.46
N GLU A 33 1.84 15.86 -8.20
CA GLU A 33 2.87 14.83 -8.25
C GLU A 33 3.59 14.72 -6.91
N THR A 34 3.87 13.49 -6.49
CA THR A 34 4.59 13.22 -5.25
C THR A 34 5.38 11.93 -5.38
N LYS A 35 6.50 11.83 -4.65
CA LYS A 35 7.39 10.65 -4.72
C LYS A 35 7.05 9.64 -3.63
N HIS A 36 6.98 8.37 -4.00
CA HIS A 36 6.81 7.28 -3.04
C HIS A 36 7.90 6.22 -3.19
N LEU A 37 8.24 5.58 -2.07
CA LEU A 37 9.01 4.33 -2.12
C LEU A 37 8.05 3.17 -2.26
N TYR A 38 8.45 2.17 -3.04
CA TYR A 38 7.67 0.96 -3.25
C TYR A 38 8.45 -0.25 -2.76
N LEU A 39 7.75 -1.16 -2.07
CA LEU A 39 8.23 -2.51 -1.84
C LEU A 39 7.94 -3.33 -3.08
N LEU A 40 9.01 -3.86 -3.69
CA LEU A 40 8.94 -4.63 -4.94
C LEU A 40 8.47 -6.07 -4.69
N GLN A 41 7.23 -6.23 -4.21
CA GLN A 41 6.65 -7.53 -3.86
C GLN A 41 6.55 -8.47 -5.05
N SER A 42 6.36 -7.92 -6.25
CA SER A 42 6.36 -8.69 -7.50
C SER A 42 7.64 -9.52 -7.67
N LYS A 43 8.79 -8.98 -7.26
CA LYS A 43 10.10 -9.67 -7.31
C LYS A 43 10.26 -10.74 -6.24
N MET A 44 9.45 -10.70 -5.18
CA MET A 44 9.48 -11.64 -4.06
C MET A 44 8.44 -12.77 -4.19
N GLN A 45 7.63 -12.76 -5.26
CA GLN A 45 6.54 -13.71 -5.42
C GLN A 45 6.99 -15.18 -5.33
N LYS A 46 8.01 -15.56 -6.10
CA LYS A 46 8.51 -16.94 -6.10
C LYS A 46 9.03 -17.38 -4.72
N PRO A 47 9.97 -16.65 -4.07
CA PRO A 47 10.47 -17.09 -2.77
C PRO A 47 9.38 -17.14 -1.69
N ILE A 48 8.38 -16.24 -1.75
CA ILE A 48 7.23 -16.29 -0.82
C ILE A 48 6.35 -17.51 -1.10
N ALA A 49 6.06 -17.82 -2.37
CA ALA A 49 5.29 -18.99 -2.75
C ALA A 49 5.97 -20.29 -2.31
N ASP A 50 7.28 -20.41 -2.54
CA ASP A 50 8.08 -21.55 -2.11
C ASP A 50 8.04 -21.70 -0.58
N TRP A 51 8.15 -20.58 0.16
CA TRP A 51 8.06 -20.58 1.63
C TRP A 51 6.69 -20.97 2.17
N ILE A 52 5.59 -20.50 1.54
CA ILE A 52 4.22 -20.89 1.91
C ILE A 52 4.01 -22.40 1.69
N ALA A 53 4.61 -22.97 0.64
CA ALA A 53 4.50 -24.40 0.35
C ALA A 53 5.07 -25.27 1.49
N THR A 54 6.04 -24.77 2.25
CA THR A 54 6.62 -25.51 3.40
C THR A 54 5.77 -25.43 4.67
N LYS A 55 4.60 -24.76 4.66
CA LYS A 55 3.77 -24.52 5.85
C LYS A 55 2.63 -25.52 5.93
N ASP A 56 2.95 -26.75 6.31
CA ASP A 56 1.97 -27.85 6.39
C ASP A 56 1.07 -27.77 7.63
N GLY A 57 1.55 -27.14 8.71
CA GLY A 57 0.78 -26.96 9.96
C GLY A 57 -0.15 -25.74 9.97
N TRP A 58 -0.24 -24.99 8.88
CA TRP A 58 -1.11 -23.81 8.84
C TRP A 58 -2.60 -24.20 8.77
N PRO A 59 -3.49 -23.44 9.42
CA PRO A 59 -4.93 -23.60 9.22
C PRO A 59 -5.29 -23.51 7.74
N HIS A 60 -6.23 -24.35 7.31
CA HIS A 60 -6.64 -24.44 5.90
C HIS A 60 -7.02 -23.07 5.32
N LEU A 61 -7.81 -22.27 6.05
CA LEU A 61 -8.23 -20.94 5.60
C LEU A 61 -7.03 -20.01 5.37
N THR A 62 -6.04 -20.02 6.27
CA THR A 62 -4.83 -19.20 6.14
C THR A 62 -4.04 -19.58 4.88
N LYS A 63 -3.81 -20.87 4.65
CA LYS A 63 -3.10 -21.36 3.46
C LYS A 63 -3.88 -21.04 2.17
N ALA A 64 -5.21 -21.13 2.21
CA ALA A 64 -6.07 -20.79 1.08
C ALA A 64 -6.03 -19.30 0.72
N ILE A 65 -6.12 -18.40 1.72
CA ILE A 65 -6.02 -16.95 1.51
C ILE A 65 -4.64 -16.59 0.97
N ALA A 66 -3.56 -17.09 1.58
CA ALA A 66 -2.20 -16.84 1.10
C ALA A 66 -2.00 -17.34 -0.34
N GLY A 67 -2.50 -18.54 -0.65
CA GLY A 67 -2.47 -19.09 -2.01
C GLY A 67 -3.25 -18.25 -3.02
N LYS A 68 -4.40 -17.69 -2.63
CA LYS A 68 -5.18 -16.77 -3.48
C LYS A 68 -4.35 -15.54 -3.86
N TRP A 69 -3.73 -14.87 -2.89
CA TRP A 69 -2.87 -13.70 -3.13
C TRP A 69 -1.70 -14.01 -4.07
N ILE A 70 -1.04 -15.16 -3.89
CA ILE A 70 0.05 -15.59 -4.78
C ILE A 70 -0.47 -15.86 -6.20
N LYS A 71 -1.64 -16.49 -6.34
CA LYS A 71 -2.25 -16.79 -7.64
C LYS A 71 -2.66 -15.52 -8.39
N GLU A 72 -3.16 -14.51 -7.70
CA GLU A 72 -3.54 -13.21 -8.27
C GLU A 72 -2.33 -12.38 -8.71
N GLY A 73 -1.16 -12.66 -8.14
CA GLY A 73 0.08 -11.96 -8.44
C GLY A 73 0.33 -10.81 -7.46
N LEU A 74 1.46 -10.87 -6.75
CA LEU A 74 1.88 -9.83 -5.83
C LEU A 74 2.23 -8.55 -6.59
N GLN A 75 1.55 -7.47 -6.23
CA GLN A 75 1.76 -6.14 -6.80
C GLN A 75 2.72 -5.34 -5.94
N ASP A 76 3.52 -4.48 -6.56
CA ASP A 76 4.37 -3.55 -5.81
C ASP A 76 3.50 -2.55 -5.05
N ARG A 77 3.83 -2.33 -3.78
CA ARG A 77 3.02 -1.48 -2.88
C ARG A 77 3.84 -0.30 -2.38
N SER A 78 3.23 0.88 -2.41
CA SER A 78 3.82 2.09 -1.83
C SER A 78 3.91 1.96 -0.30
N ILE A 79 5.11 2.14 0.23
CA ILE A 79 5.42 2.03 1.66
C ILE A 79 5.59 3.39 2.34
N THR A 80 5.30 4.49 1.66
CA THR A 80 5.38 5.85 2.25
C THR A 80 4.06 6.60 2.11
N ARG A 81 3.83 7.59 2.98
CA ARG A 81 2.64 8.46 2.96
C ARG A 81 3.03 9.92 3.20
N ASP A 82 2.27 10.83 2.58
CA ASP A 82 2.31 12.27 2.80
C ASP A 82 1.51 12.62 4.08
N LEU A 83 2.04 12.19 5.22
CA LEU A 83 1.45 12.45 6.53
C LEU A 83 2.52 13.02 7.46
N TYR A 84 2.08 13.86 8.40
CA TYR A 84 2.95 14.41 9.44
C TYR A 84 3.16 13.45 10.62
N TRP A 85 2.23 12.52 10.84
CA TRP A 85 2.27 11.57 11.95
C TRP A 85 2.65 10.17 11.48
N GLY A 86 3.78 9.67 11.95
CA GLY A 86 4.29 8.33 11.64
C GLY A 86 5.80 8.22 11.83
N VAL A 87 6.38 7.09 11.41
CA VAL A 87 7.83 6.88 11.44
C VAL A 87 8.48 7.62 10.26
N PRO A 88 9.43 8.55 10.49
CA PRO A 88 10.08 9.28 9.40
C PRO A 88 10.80 8.34 8.43
N VAL A 89 10.76 8.67 7.13
CA VAL A 89 11.53 7.95 6.11
C VAL A 89 13.00 8.38 6.21
N ALA A 90 13.72 7.77 7.15
CA ALA A 90 15.08 8.13 7.50
C ALA A 90 16.04 6.94 7.42
N TYR A 91 17.32 7.23 7.18
CA TYR A 91 18.43 6.29 7.27
C TYR A 91 19.51 6.90 8.15
N GLU A 92 20.01 6.12 9.12
CA GLU A 92 21.03 6.58 10.10
C GLU A 92 20.64 7.91 10.80
N GLY A 93 19.36 8.04 11.17
CA GLY A 93 18.83 9.20 11.88
C GLY A 93 18.63 10.45 11.01
N LYS A 94 18.87 10.39 9.69
CA LYS A 94 18.65 11.51 8.77
C LYS A 94 17.52 11.20 7.80
N PRO A 95 16.58 12.14 7.57
CA PRO A 95 15.57 11.98 6.52
C PRO A 95 16.23 11.67 5.18
N ARG A 96 15.65 10.72 4.44
CA ARG A 96 16.08 10.41 3.09
C ARG A 96 15.82 11.63 2.20
N PRO A 97 16.77 12.05 1.35
CA PRO A 97 16.57 13.18 0.44
C PRO A 97 15.30 13.04 -0.41
N GLY A 98 14.44 14.05 -0.37
CA GLY A 98 13.14 14.09 -1.05
C GLY A 98 11.99 13.40 -0.31
N PHE A 99 12.20 12.99 0.94
CA PHE A 99 11.20 12.37 1.82
C PHE A 99 11.11 13.05 3.19
N GLU A 100 11.60 14.28 3.31
CA GLU A 100 11.69 15.04 4.55
C GLU A 100 10.32 15.21 5.24
N ASN A 101 9.26 15.32 4.44
CA ASN A 101 7.87 15.49 4.91
C ASN A 101 7.03 14.22 4.71
N LYS A 102 7.67 13.04 4.71
CA LYS A 102 7.00 11.76 4.50
C LYS A 102 7.30 10.79 5.64
N VAL A 103 6.32 9.95 5.89
CA VAL A 103 6.42 8.86 6.87
C VAL A 103 6.26 7.51 6.17
N PHE A 104 6.74 6.46 6.80
CA PHE A 104 6.39 5.10 6.39
C PHE A 104 4.89 4.86 6.58
N TYR A 105 4.32 4.12 5.63
CA TYR A 105 2.94 3.68 5.70
C TYR A 105 2.78 2.72 6.88
N VAL A 106 1.71 2.88 7.67
CA VAL A 106 1.50 2.09 8.90
C VAL A 106 1.38 0.57 8.68
N TRP A 107 1.08 0.13 7.46
CA TRP A 107 0.99 -1.30 7.10
C TRP A 107 2.29 -1.87 6.53
N PHE A 108 3.33 -1.04 6.37
CA PHE A 108 4.69 -1.49 6.07
C PHE A 108 5.42 -1.80 7.38
#